data_AF-A0A533WMV0-F1
#
_entry.id   AF-A0A533WMV0-F1
#
_cell.length_a   1.000
_cell.length_b   1.000
_cell.length_c   1.000
_cell.angle_alpha   90.00
_cell.angle_beta   90.00
_cell.angle_gamma   90.00
#
_symmetry.space_group_name_H-M   'P 1'
#
loop_
_entity.id
_entity.type
_entity.pdbx_description
1 polymer ?
#
loop_
_entity_poly.entity_id
_entity_poly.type
_entity_poly.pdbx_seq_one_letter_code
_entity_poly.pdbx_strand_id
1 'polypeptide(L)'
;MKKYQLGILFACLTAILFFSTHDAAATTTVISSDTTVATLTINSGETLQVNSGATLTISTSLDNFGKINVQVGGSISSRLSCAIITNHVGATINNHGTIVTSFCDYTFPIDLNNYGKINNGGIIFSSAASNTGTINNNGGFSFGRQFDNYGKINNALGASIGEDSGAQFTNHVGGTINNSGKILNDESALENYGKINNSGFIQFADNFYINHVGAVINNSV
;
A
#
# COMPACT_ATOMS: atom_id res chain seq x y z
N MET A 1 -29.82 -12.77 -78.34
CA MET A 1 -29.36 -11.58 -77.59
C MET A 1 -29.94 -11.62 -76.18
N LYS A 2 -29.18 -12.07 -75.18
CA LYS A 2 -29.62 -12.14 -73.77
C LYS A 2 -29.08 -10.92 -73.03
N LYS A 3 -29.97 -10.15 -72.40
CA LYS A 3 -29.66 -8.98 -71.56
C LYS A 3 -29.25 -9.46 -70.17
N TYR A 4 -28.09 -9.04 -69.69
CA TYR A 4 -27.68 -9.21 -68.30
C TYR A 4 -28.41 -8.18 -67.44
N GLN A 5 -29.27 -8.65 -66.51
CA GLN A 5 -29.73 -7.81 -65.41
C GLN A 5 -28.71 -7.90 -64.27
N LEU A 6 -28.08 -6.76 -64.02
CA LEU A 6 -27.15 -6.48 -62.94
C LEU A 6 -27.94 -6.47 -61.62
N GLY A 7 -27.95 -7.61 -60.93
CA GLY A 7 -28.50 -7.71 -59.58
C GLY A 7 -27.58 -7.04 -58.58
N ILE A 8 -27.88 -5.79 -58.22
CA ILE A 8 -27.31 -5.12 -57.06
C ILE A 8 -27.96 -5.77 -55.83
N LEU A 9 -27.29 -6.80 -55.28
CA LEU A 9 -27.62 -7.37 -53.99
C LEU A 9 -27.14 -6.39 -52.92
N PHE A 10 -28.04 -5.52 -52.48
CA PHE A 10 -27.86 -4.63 -51.33
C PHE A 10 -27.84 -5.49 -50.06
N ALA A 11 -26.70 -6.13 -49.77
CA ALA A 11 -26.44 -6.71 -48.46
C ALA A 11 -26.14 -5.55 -47.51
N CYS A 12 -27.16 -5.06 -46.82
CA CYS A 12 -26.99 -4.25 -45.62
C CYS A 12 -26.17 -5.05 -44.62
N LEU A 13 -24.85 -4.88 -44.68
CA LEU A 13 -23.89 -5.28 -43.67
C LEU A 13 -24.21 -4.45 -42.43
N THR A 14 -25.14 -4.93 -41.62
CA THR A 14 -25.28 -4.51 -40.23
C THR A 14 -24.02 -5.00 -39.52
N ALA A 15 -22.96 -4.19 -39.59
CA ALA A 15 -21.86 -4.29 -38.65
C ALA A 15 -22.43 -3.94 -37.27
N ILE A 16 -22.98 -4.94 -36.59
CA ILE A 16 -23.07 -4.92 -35.14
C ILE A 16 -21.60 -4.99 -34.69
N LEU A 17 -21.00 -3.82 -34.52
CA LEU A 17 -19.89 -3.63 -33.61
C LEU A 17 -20.41 -4.07 -32.25
N PHE A 18 -20.24 -5.36 -31.94
CA PHE A 18 -20.09 -5.79 -30.57
C PHE A 18 -18.81 -5.09 -30.10
N PHE A 19 -18.94 -3.89 -29.55
CA PHE A 19 -18.12 -3.50 -28.42
C PHE A 19 -18.50 -4.49 -27.31
N SER A 20 -17.97 -5.72 -27.42
CA SER A 20 -17.79 -6.55 -26.27
C SER A 20 -16.80 -5.77 -25.42
N THR A 21 -17.32 -4.93 -24.52
CA THR A 21 -16.67 -4.71 -23.23
C THR A 21 -16.66 -6.07 -22.57
N HIS A 22 -15.77 -6.96 -23.03
CA HIS A 22 -15.44 -8.12 -22.27
C HIS A 22 -14.77 -7.48 -21.06
N ASP A 23 -15.52 -7.28 -19.98
CA ASP A 23 -14.94 -7.09 -18.66
C ASP A 23 -13.90 -8.20 -18.59
N ALA A 24 -12.62 -7.81 -18.59
CA ALA A 24 -11.54 -8.76 -18.40
C ALA A 24 -11.87 -9.42 -17.07
N ALA A 25 -12.21 -10.70 -17.12
CA ALA A 25 -12.64 -11.41 -15.93
C ALA A 25 -11.56 -11.22 -14.88
N ALA A 26 -11.95 -10.74 -13.69
CA ALA A 26 -11.05 -10.53 -12.58
C ALA A 26 -10.16 -11.77 -12.40
N THR A 27 -8.88 -11.66 -12.73
CA THR A 27 -7.93 -12.78 -12.63
C THR A 27 -7.38 -12.83 -11.22
N THR A 28 -7.12 -14.04 -10.73
CA THR A 28 -6.42 -14.25 -9.45
C THR A 28 -5.10 -14.96 -9.71
N THR A 29 -4.00 -14.29 -9.42
CA THR A 29 -2.66 -14.90 -9.39
C THR A 29 -2.40 -15.42 -7.98
N VAL A 30 -2.07 -16.71 -7.87
CA VAL A 30 -1.83 -17.37 -6.57
C VAL A 30 -0.36 -17.74 -6.46
N ILE A 31 0.28 -17.27 -5.40
CA ILE A 31 1.63 -17.66 -4.98
C ILE A 31 1.48 -18.69 -3.86
N SER A 32 1.73 -19.96 -4.18
CA SER A 32 1.63 -21.10 -3.26
C SER A 32 2.99 -21.70 -2.86
N SER A 33 4.08 -21.16 -3.40
CA SER A 33 5.46 -21.53 -3.08
C SER A 33 6.37 -20.32 -3.31
N ASP A 34 7.59 -20.39 -2.80
CA ASP A 34 8.55 -19.31 -2.95
C ASP A 34 8.77 -18.95 -4.42
N THR A 35 8.51 -17.69 -4.74
CA THR A 35 8.51 -17.19 -6.11
C THR A 35 9.30 -15.89 -6.15
N THR A 36 10.20 -15.76 -7.12
CA THR A 36 10.94 -14.51 -7.33
C THR A 36 10.55 -13.91 -8.67
N VAL A 37 10.22 -12.62 -8.65
CA VAL A 37 9.96 -11.82 -9.85
C VAL A 37 10.71 -10.50 -9.76
N ALA A 38 11.10 -9.94 -10.90
CA ALA A 38 11.70 -8.62 -10.90
C ALA A 38 10.64 -7.56 -10.65
N THR A 39 9.79 -7.35 -11.67
CA THR A 39 8.64 -6.46 -11.62
C THR A 39 7.35 -7.26 -11.66
N LEU A 40 6.36 -6.84 -10.88
CA LEU A 40 5.00 -7.36 -10.92
C LEU A 40 4.01 -6.19 -10.94
N THR A 41 3.09 -6.22 -11.90
CA THR A 41 1.97 -5.28 -11.97
C THR A 41 0.68 -6.05 -11.74
N ILE A 42 -0.14 -5.57 -10.80
CA ILE A 42 -1.49 -6.09 -10.57
C ILE A 42 -2.46 -5.05 -11.10
N ASN A 43 -3.16 -5.35 -12.19
CA ASN A 43 -4.06 -4.39 -12.84
C ASN A 43 -5.35 -4.20 -12.04
N SER A 44 -6.09 -3.14 -12.37
CA SER A 44 -7.43 -2.93 -11.81
C SER A 44 -8.32 -4.14 -12.10
N GLY A 45 -9.04 -4.60 -11.08
CA GLY A 45 -9.86 -5.81 -11.12
C GLY A 45 -9.10 -7.12 -10.87
N GLU A 46 -7.76 -7.13 -10.95
CA GLU A 46 -6.97 -8.33 -10.67
C GLU A 46 -6.71 -8.50 -9.17
N THR A 47 -6.46 -9.76 -8.77
CA THR A 47 -6.08 -10.12 -7.41
C THR A 47 -4.76 -10.91 -7.40
N LEU A 48 -3.85 -10.52 -6.52
CA LEU A 48 -2.71 -11.32 -6.10
C LEU A 48 -3.01 -11.94 -4.73
N GLN A 49 -2.81 -13.24 -4.59
CA GLN A 49 -2.90 -13.95 -3.31
C GLN A 49 -1.58 -14.63 -2.99
N VAL A 50 -0.98 -14.28 -1.85
CA VAL A 50 0.20 -14.95 -1.30
C VAL A 50 -0.26 -15.84 -0.16
N ASN A 51 -0.16 -17.16 -0.37
CA ASN A 51 -0.65 -18.15 0.58
C ASN A 51 0.28 -18.33 1.78
N SER A 52 -0.27 -18.93 2.83
CA SER A 52 0.51 -19.37 3.97
C SER A 52 1.68 -20.27 3.55
N GLY A 53 2.87 -20.00 4.08
CA GLY A 53 4.09 -20.74 3.78
C GLY A 53 4.78 -20.35 2.47
N ALA A 54 4.22 -19.42 1.70
CA ALA A 54 4.82 -18.93 0.46
C ALA A 54 5.43 -17.53 0.62
N THR A 55 6.57 -17.31 -0.03
CA THR A 55 7.22 -16.00 -0.13
C THR A 55 7.24 -15.51 -1.57
N LEU A 56 6.65 -14.35 -1.83
CA LEU A 56 6.87 -13.60 -3.05
C LEU A 56 8.04 -12.63 -2.85
N THR A 57 9.14 -12.88 -3.55
CA THR A 57 10.30 -11.98 -3.57
C THR A 57 10.22 -11.07 -4.80
N ILE A 58 10.20 -9.75 -4.57
CA ILE A 58 10.20 -8.73 -5.62
C ILE A 58 11.60 -8.12 -5.72
N SER A 59 12.19 -8.08 -6.91
CA SER A 59 13.54 -7.55 -7.10
C SER A 59 13.63 -6.12 -7.63
N THR A 60 12.55 -5.54 -8.17
CA THR A 60 12.56 -4.16 -8.70
C THR A 60 11.31 -3.37 -8.35
N SER A 61 10.11 -3.85 -8.70
CA SER A 61 8.87 -3.12 -8.36
C SER A 61 7.64 -4.01 -8.23
N LEU A 62 6.73 -3.62 -7.34
CA LEU A 62 5.39 -4.16 -7.24
C LEU A 62 4.39 -3.02 -7.36
N ASP A 63 3.74 -2.92 -8.51
CA ASP A 63 2.80 -1.85 -8.84
C ASP A 63 1.37 -2.39 -8.76
N ASN A 64 0.65 -2.00 -7.71
CA ASN A 64 -0.69 -2.49 -7.42
C ASN A 64 -1.76 -1.47 -7.81
N PHE A 65 -2.55 -1.78 -8.83
CA PHE A 65 -3.80 -1.11 -9.20
C PHE A 65 -5.04 -1.94 -8.81
N GLY A 66 -4.85 -3.18 -8.38
CA GLY A 66 -5.91 -4.12 -8.01
C GLY A 66 -5.93 -4.45 -6.52
N LYS A 67 -6.03 -5.75 -6.21
CA LYS A 67 -6.10 -6.25 -4.84
C LYS A 67 -4.93 -7.19 -4.54
N ILE A 68 -4.22 -6.95 -3.44
CA ILE A 68 -3.22 -7.88 -2.90
C ILE A 68 -3.74 -8.45 -1.59
N ASN A 69 -3.68 -9.77 -1.43
CA ASN A 69 -3.98 -10.48 -0.19
C ASN A 69 -2.76 -11.27 0.24
N VAL A 70 -2.17 -10.90 1.37
CA VAL A 70 -1.11 -11.67 2.02
C VAL A 70 -1.74 -12.42 3.18
N GLN A 71 -1.79 -13.75 3.10
CA GLN A 71 -2.40 -14.58 4.12
C GLN A 71 -1.49 -14.71 5.35
N VAL A 72 -2.06 -15.14 6.47
CA VAL A 72 -1.29 -15.49 7.68
C VAL A 72 -0.22 -16.53 7.32
N GLY A 73 1.03 -16.24 7.67
CA GLY A 73 2.20 -17.06 7.32
C GLY A 73 2.69 -16.92 5.88
N GLY A 74 2.01 -16.13 5.03
CA GLY A 74 2.51 -15.72 3.72
C GLY A 74 3.36 -14.45 3.82
N SER A 75 4.27 -14.26 2.86
CA SER A 75 5.19 -13.11 2.89
C SER A 75 5.38 -12.45 1.52
N ILE A 76 5.42 -11.12 1.49
CA ILE A 76 6.02 -10.35 0.40
C ILE A 76 7.33 -9.77 0.91
N SER A 77 8.43 -10.06 0.22
CA SER A 77 9.75 -9.58 0.58
C SER A 77 10.37 -8.83 -0.60
N SER A 78 10.94 -7.67 -0.34
CA SER A 78 11.96 -7.08 -1.21
C SER A 78 13.29 -6.91 -0.50
N ARG A 79 13.48 -7.55 0.65
CA ARG A 79 14.72 -7.53 1.43
C ARG A 79 15.85 -7.98 0.49
N LEU A 80 16.82 -7.10 0.21
CA LEU A 80 18.01 -7.26 -0.68
C LEU A 80 17.94 -6.63 -2.09
N SER A 81 16.81 -6.06 -2.52
CA SER A 81 16.64 -5.68 -3.94
C SER A 81 16.26 -4.22 -4.22
N CYS A 82 16.16 -3.38 -3.20
CA CYS A 82 15.67 -1.99 -3.35
C CYS A 82 14.30 -1.89 -4.04
N ALA A 83 13.51 -2.95 -4.01
CA ALA A 83 12.25 -2.93 -4.72
C ALA A 83 11.26 -1.99 -4.04
N ILE A 84 10.54 -1.25 -4.88
CA ILE A 84 9.51 -0.30 -4.48
C ILE A 84 8.16 -1.00 -4.59
N ILE A 85 7.36 -0.91 -3.53
CA ILE A 85 5.96 -1.31 -3.55
C ILE A 85 5.11 -0.04 -3.68
N THR A 86 4.32 0.04 -4.73
CA THR A 86 3.39 1.14 -4.98
C THR A 86 1.95 0.62 -4.95
N ASN A 87 1.16 1.09 -3.99
CA ASN A 87 -0.27 0.85 -3.93
C ASN A 87 -1.02 2.07 -4.49
N HIS A 88 -1.51 1.97 -5.72
CA HIS A 88 -2.14 3.08 -6.43
C HIS A 88 -3.54 3.42 -5.89
N VAL A 89 -4.04 4.58 -6.32
CA VAL A 89 -5.42 5.01 -6.02
C VAL A 89 -6.42 3.95 -6.48
N GLY A 90 -7.38 3.63 -5.63
CA GLY A 90 -8.39 2.58 -5.87
C GLY A 90 -7.91 1.16 -5.55
N ALA A 91 -6.59 0.94 -5.44
CA ALA A 91 -6.02 -0.35 -5.11
C ALA A 91 -6.08 -0.65 -3.60
N THR A 92 -6.06 -1.94 -3.26
CA THR A 92 -6.10 -2.40 -1.85
C THR A 92 -5.03 -3.46 -1.58
N ILE A 93 -4.28 -3.29 -0.49
CA ILE A 93 -3.44 -4.34 0.11
C ILE A 93 -4.11 -4.80 1.40
N ASN A 94 -4.38 -6.10 1.53
CA ASN A 94 -4.83 -6.74 2.76
C ASN A 94 -3.72 -7.65 3.28
N ASN A 95 -2.98 -7.16 4.27
CA ASN A 95 -1.89 -7.90 4.88
C ASN A 95 -2.35 -8.57 6.17
N HIS A 96 -2.34 -9.90 6.21
CA HIS A 96 -2.46 -10.70 7.43
C HIS A 96 -1.18 -11.51 7.70
N GLY A 97 -0.20 -11.43 6.81
CA GLY A 97 1.09 -12.07 6.93
C GLY A 97 2.19 -11.04 7.18
N THR A 98 3.25 -11.12 6.39
CA THR A 98 4.41 -10.24 6.52
C THR A 98 4.68 -9.52 5.20
N ILE A 99 4.86 -8.21 5.23
CA ILE A 99 5.41 -7.43 4.12
C ILE A 99 6.69 -6.77 4.62
N VAL A 100 7.81 -7.05 3.97
CA VAL A 100 9.11 -6.46 4.29
C VAL A 100 9.66 -5.80 3.04
N THR A 101 9.85 -4.48 3.09
CA THR A 101 10.58 -3.75 2.04
C THR A 101 12.04 -3.51 2.42
N SER A 102 12.86 -3.29 1.41
CA SER A 102 14.33 -3.28 1.53
C SER A 102 14.90 -2.10 2.31
N PHE A 103 15.99 -2.34 3.04
CA PHE A 103 16.92 -1.30 3.46
C PHE A 103 17.85 -0.97 2.30
N CYS A 104 17.46 -0.01 1.48
CA CYS A 104 18.39 0.53 0.51
C CYS A 104 19.05 1.80 1.03
N ASP A 105 20.30 1.98 0.60
CA ASP A 105 21.19 3.03 1.04
C ASP A 105 20.50 4.40 1.00
N TYR A 106 20.97 5.36 1.80
CA TYR A 106 20.26 6.59 2.12
C TYR A 106 19.85 7.46 0.92
N THR A 107 20.40 7.17 -0.26
CA THR A 107 20.10 7.80 -1.55
C THR A 107 18.86 7.27 -2.28
N PHE A 108 18.26 6.17 -1.83
CA PHE A 108 17.15 5.51 -2.53
C PHE A 108 15.77 6.07 -2.14
N PRO A 109 14.79 6.03 -3.07
CA PRO A 109 13.44 6.55 -2.86
C PRO A 109 12.66 5.74 -1.82
N ILE A 110 11.52 6.29 -1.39
CA ILE A 110 10.49 5.64 -0.57
C ILE A 110 10.19 4.25 -1.15
N ASP A 111 10.30 3.21 -0.31
CA ASP A 111 10.17 1.81 -0.71
C ASP A 111 8.73 1.28 -0.55
N LEU A 112 7.89 1.97 0.22
CA LEU A 112 6.44 1.72 0.29
C LEU A 112 5.65 3.00 0.05
N ASN A 113 5.04 3.11 -1.12
CA ASN A 113 4.18 4.24 -1.50
C ASN A 113 2.71 3.83 -1.45
N ASN A 114 1.93 4.43 -0.57
CA ASN A 114 0.49 4.17 -0.48
C ASN A 114 -0.34 5.38 -0.94
N TYR A 115 -0.95 5.25 -2.11
CA TYR A 115 -1.99 6.16 -2.63
C TYR A 115 -3.39 5.55 -2.50
N GLY A 116 -3.49 4.23 -2.30
CA GLY A 116 -4.73 3.48 -2.16
C GLY A 116 -5.09 3.17 -0.69
N LYS A 117 -5.55 1.94 -0.45
CA LYS A 117 -5.90 1.45 0.89
C LYS A 117 -4.95 0.31 1.31
N ILE A 118 -4.38 0.41 2.50
CA ILE A 118 -3.68 -0.70 3.17
C ILE A 118 -4.48 -1.10 4.40
N ASN A 119 -4.83 -2.37 4.52
CA ASN A 119 -5.39 -2.98 5.72
C ASN A 119 -4.34 -3.93 6.28
N ASN A 120 -3.65 -3.51 7.33
CA ASN A 120 -2.59 -4.27 7.95
C ASN A 120 -3.08 -4.95 9.24
N GLY A 121 -3.40 -6.23 9.18
CA GLY A 121 -3.59 -7.08 10.35
C GLY A 121 -2.36 -7.94 10.71
N GLY A 122 -1.28 -7.84 9.91
CA GLY A 122 -0.04 -8.57 10.11
C GLY A 122 1.12 -7.65 10.47
N ILE A 123 2.29 -7.92 9.91
CA ILE A 123 3.49 -7.11 10.07
C ILE A 123 3.82 -6.44 8.74
N ILE A 124 4.01 -5.12 8.77
CA ILE A 124 4.66 -4.38 7.70
C ILE A 124 5.95 -3.80 8.28
N PHE A 125 7.05 -4.10 7.64
CA PHE A 125 8.33 -3.46 7.89
C PHE A 125 8.79 -2.77 6.60
N SER A 126 9.08 -1.48 6.67
CA SER A 126 9.61 -0.71 5.54
C SER A 126 10.84 0.09 5.94
N SER A 127 11.74 0.41 5.01
CA SER A 127 12.81 1.36 5.34
C SER A 127 12.27 2.79 5.31
N ALA A 128 11.50 3.15 4.29
CA ALA A 128 10.92 4.48 4.14
C ALA A 128 9.53 4.37 3.52
N ALA A 129 8.50 4.82 4.23
CA ALA A 129 7.12 4.73 3.78
C ALA A 129 6.47 6.10 3.59
N SER A 130 5.64 6.24 2.57
CA SER A 130 4.83 7.43 2.32
C SER A 130 3.37 7.04 2.14
N ASN A 131 2.49 7.74 2.85
CA ASN A 131 1.06 7.52 2.81
C ASN A 131 0.33 8.78 2.38
N THR A 132 -0.26 8.75 1.19
CA THR A 132 -1.24 9.74 0.71
C THR A 132 -2.67 9.16 0.73
N GLY A 133 -2.78 7.83 0.79
CA GLY A 133 -4.04 7.10 0.85
C GLY A 133 -4.56 6.87 2.28
N THR A 134 -5.11 5.68 2.52
CA THR A 134 -5.57 5.24 3.85
C THR A 134 -4.81 4.01 4.32
N ILE A 135 -4.28 4.06 5.54
CA ILE A 135 -3.75 2.89 6.26
C ILE A 135 -4.68 2.59 7.44
N ASN A 136 -5.22 1.37 7.48
CA ASN A 136 -5.89 0.81 8.65
C ASN A 136 -4.94 -0.20 9.28
N ASN A 137 -4.30 0.19 10.36
CA ASN A 137 -3.34 -0.63 11.08
C ASN A 137 -4.01 -1.31 12.26
N ASN A 138 -4.06 -2.63 12.20
CA ASN A 138 -4.56 -3.56 13.21
C ASN A 138 -3.44 -4.52 13.70
N GLY A 139 -2.22 -4.40 13.17
CA GLY A 139 -1.05 -5.18 13.53
C GLY A 139 0.16 -4.30 13.82
N GLY A 140 1.35 -4.71 13.35
CA GLY A 140 2.58 -3.92 13.46
C GLY A 140 2.92 -3.22 12.15
N PHE A 141 3.18 -1.92 12.20
CA PHE A 141 3.74 -1.15 11.09
C PHE A 141 5.01 -0.45 11.57
N SER A 142 6.15 -0.96 11.12
CA SER A 142 7.48 -0.48 11.51
C SER A 142 8.18 0.17 10.32
N PHE A 143 8.99 1.19 10.58
CA PHE A 143 9.77 1.87 9.56
C PHE A 143 11.18 2.26 10.05
N GLY A 144 12.18 2.11 9.19
CA GLY A 144 13.59 2.23 9.59
C GLY A 144 14.24 3.61 9.42
N ARG A 145 13.71 4.47 8.54
CA ARG A 145 14.32 5.77 8.18
C ARG A 145 13.35 6.93 8.21
N GLN A 146 12.22 6.79 7.53
CA GLN A 146 11.25 7.88 7.40
C GLN A 146 9.85 7.33 7.21
N PHE A 147 8.89 8.03 7.80
CA PHE A 147 7.48 7.83 7.52
C PHE A 147 6.78 9.17 7.33
N ASP A 148 6.31 9.41 6.11
CA ASP A 148 5.55 10.60 5.76
C ASP A 148 4.06 10.26 5.64
N ASN A 149 3.23 10.90 6.45
CA ASN A 149 1.79 10.81 6.32
C ASN A 149 1.18 12.10 5.76
N TYR A 150 0.70 12.04 4.53
CA TYR A 150 -0.15 13.04 3.88
C TYR A 150 -1.63 12.65 3.90
N GLY A 151 -1.92 11.35 4.10
CA GLY A 151 -3.25 10.76 4.06
C GLY A 151 -3.85 10.48 5.43
N LYS A 152 -4.64 9.40 5.50
CA LYS A 152 -5.32 8.96 6.73
C LYS A 152 -4.69 7.71 7.30
N ILE A 153 -4.45 7.70 8.61
CA ILE A 153 -4.01 6.53 9.36
C ILE A 153 -5.03 6.26 10.46
N ASN A 154 -5.44 5.01 10.59
CA ASN A 154 -6.24 4.52 11.71
C ASN A 154 -5.42 3.42 12.40
N ASN A 155 -4.84 3.73 13.55
CA ASN A 155 -4.10 2.77 14.36
C ASN A 155 -5.02 2.22 15.45
N ALA A 156 -5.45 0.97 15.30
CA ALA A 156 -6.41 0.33 16.17
C ALA A 156 -5.83 0.01 17.56
N LEU A 157 -6.71 -0.24 18.53
CA LEU A 157 -6.31 -0.75 19.84
C LEU A 157 -5.51 -2.05 19.69
N GLY A 158 -4.38 -2.14 20.41
CA GLY A 158 -3.47 -3.29 20.35
C GLY A 158 -2.50 -3.28 19.17
N ALA A 159 -2.70 -2.41 18.17
CA ALA A 159 -1.79 -2.22 17.05
C ALA A 159 -0.64 -1.27 17.41
N SER A 160 0.47 -1.37 16.69
CA SER A 160 1.64 -0.50 16.85
C SER A 160 2.07 0.13 15.53
N ILE A 161 2.47 1.39 15.60
CA ILE A 161 3.17 2.11 14.53
C ILE A 161 4.52 2.58 15.08
N GLY A 162 5.56 2.40 14.27
CA GLY A 162 6.93 2.76 14.57
C GLY A 162 7.71 1.63 15.26
N GLU A 163 9.03 1.79 15.29
CA GLU A 163 9.99 0.90 15.94
C GLU A 163 11.25 1.67 16.36
N ASP A 164 12.07 1.03 17.19
CA ASP A 164 13.25 1.46 17.98
C ASP A 164 14.44 2.04 17.19
N SER A 165 14.26 2.42 15.92
CA SER A 165 15.32 2.98 15.08
C SER A 165 14.95 4.41 14.72
N GLY A 166 15.85 5.38 14.94
CA GLY A 166 15.66 6.84 14.83
C GLY A 166 15.14 7.39 13.50
N ALA A 167 14.00 6.88 13.05
CA ALA A 167 13.34 7.19 11.81
C ALA A 167 12.55 8.49 11.98
N GLN A 168 12.54 9.37 11.00
CA GLN A 168 11.71 10.57 11.09
C GLN A 168 10.23 10.20 10.89
N PHE A 169 9.36 10.59 11.81
CA PHE A 169 7.91 10.47 11.61
C PHE A 169 7.35 11.88 11.39
N THR A 170 6.87 12.14 10.18
CA THR A 170 6.20 13.40 9.84
C THR A 170 4.74 13.19 9.46
N ASN A 171 3.83 13.84 10.20
CA ASN A 171 2.43 13.99 9.81
C ASN A 171 2.24 15.32 9.11
N HIS A 172 2.18 15.31 7.78
CA HIS A 172 2.13 16.51 6.95
C HIS A 172 0.77 17.21 7.01
N VAL A 173 0.74 18.43 6.45
CA VAL A 173 -0.50 19.20 6.28
C VAL A 173 -1.52 18.39 5.49
N GLY A 174 -2.76 18.34 5.98
CA GLY A 174 -3.83 17.50 5.41
C GLY A 174 -3.83 16.04 5.94
N GLY A 175 -2.69 15.58 6.47
CA GLY A 175 -2.57 14.28 7.11
C GLY A 175 -3.40 14.17 8.39
N THR A 176 -4.07 13.03 8.57
CA THR A 176 -4.84 12.71 9.78
C THR A 176 -4.42 11.36 10.36
N ILE A 177 -4.04 11.36 11.63
CA ILE A 177 -3.76 10.14 12.41
C ILE A 177 -4.85 9.98 13.46
N ASN A 178 -5.53 8.83 13.46
CA ASN A 178 -6.42 8.40 14.54
C ASN A 178 -5.74 7.26 15.28
N ASN A 179 -5.20 7.55 16.47
CA ASN A 179 -4.47 6.59 17.27
C ASN A 179 -5.30 6.11 18.45
N SER A 180 -5.60 4.81 18.49
CA SER A 180 -6.10 4.11 19.68
C SER A 180 -5.14 3.01 20.15
N GLY A 181 -4.09 2.73 19.37
CA GLY A 181 -3.03 1.79 19.70
C GLY A 181 -1.80 2.47 20.28
N LYS A 182 -0.62 2.00 19.85
CA LYS A 182 0.68 2.58 20.21
C LYS A 182 1.34 3.24 19.01
N ILE A 183 1.90 4.41 19.21
CA ILE A 183 2.88 5.03 18.31
C ILE A 183 4.17 5.16 19.11
N LEU A 184 5.23 4.48 18.68
CA LEU A 184 6.52 4.41 19.37
C LEU A 184 7.64 4.73 18.39
N ASN A 185 8.53 5.65 18.75
CA ASN A 185 9.75 5.92 18.00
C ASN A 185 10.78 6.53 18.94
N ASP A 186 11.46 5.66 19.68
CA ASP A 186 12.26 5.99 20.85
C ASP A 186 13.59 6.70 20.54
N GLU A 187 13.89 6.93 19.26
CA GLU A 187 15.16 7.53 18.81
C GLU A 187 15.00 8.78 17.92
N SER A 188 13.77 9.22 17.62
CA SER A 188 13.54 10.40 16.76
C SER A 188 12.30 11.21 17.14
N ALA A 189 12.18 12.39 16.50
CA ALA A 189 11.09 13.33 16.68
C ALA A 189 9.82 12.90 15.94
N LEU A 190 8.67 13.30 16.49
CA LEU A 190 7.43 13.45 15.72
C LEU A 190 7.23 14.90 15.31
N GLU A 191 7.19 15.14 14.01
CA GLU A 191 6.82 16.42 13.43
C GLU A 191 5.36 16.38 12.97
N ASN A 192 4.51 17.16 13.64
CA ASN A 192 3.10 17.27 13.28
C ASN A 192 2.79 18.62 12.66
N TYR A 193 2.41 18.59 11.39
CA TYR A 193 1.83 19.69 10.62
C TYR A 193 0.33 19.48 10.34
N GLY A 194 -0.18 18.26 10.59
CA GLY A 194 -1.55 17.85 10.34
C GLY A 194 -2.39 17.70 11.62
N LYS A 195 -3.29 16.71 11.61
CA LYS A 195 -4.18 16.40 12.72
C LYS A 195 -3.87 15.04 13.34
N ILE A 196 -3.75 15.00 14.66
CA ILE A 196 -3.62 13.77 15.45
C ILE A 196 -4.80 13.70 16.43
N ASN A 197 -5.59 12.63 16.37
CA ASN A 197 -6.59 12.30 17.36
C ASN A 197 -6.09 11.07 18.12
N ASN A 198 -5.66 11.27 19.35
CA ASN A 198 -5.04 10.25 20.17
C ASN A 198 -5.94 9.88 21.34
N SER A 199 -6.34 8.62 21.38
CA SER A 199 -6.95 7.93 22.53
C SER A 199 -6.07 6.75 22.99
N GLY A 200 -4.86 6.65 22.46
CA GLY A 200 -3.92 5.57 22.72
C GLY A 200 -2.63 6.09 23.35
N PHE A 201 -1.55 5.35 23.15
CA PHE A 201 -0.23 5.68 23.66
C PHE A 201 0.65 6.27 22.55
N ILE A 202 1.36 7.35 22.88
CA ILE A 202 2.34 7.98 22.00
C ILE A 202 3.62 8.22 22.81
N GLN A 203 4.74 7.70 22.34
CA GLN A 203 6.07 7.91 22.93
C GLN A 203 7.11 8.11 21.83
N PHE A 204 7.99 9.08 22.04
CA PHE A 204 9.10 9.42 21.16
C PHE A 204 10.36 9.70 22.00
N ALA A 205 11.54 9.68 21.38
CA ALA A 205 12.82 9.99 22.02
C ALA A 205 12.73 11.26 22.87
N ASP A 206 13.10 11.20 24.14
CA ASP A 206 13.04 12.31 25.11
C ASP A 206 11.68 13.03 25.19
N ASN A 207 10.58 12.37 24.76
CA ASN A 207 9.27 12.99 24.52
C ASN A 207 9.32 14.19 23.56
N PHE A 208 10.28 14.20 22.64
CA PHE A 208 10.51 15.28 21.69
C PHE A 208 9.47 15.24 20.58
N TYR A 209 8.48 16.10 20.76
CA TYR A 209 7.31 16.23 19.91
C TYR A 209 7.17 17.69 19.46
N ILE A 210 7.06 17.91 18.14
CA ILE A 210 6.90 19.25 17.56
C ILE A 210 5.51 19.36 16.93
N ASN A 211 4.64 20.18 17.54
CA ASN A 211 3.41 20.64 16.90
C ASN A 211 3.67 21.95 16.16
N HIS A 212 3.66 21.91 14.84
CA HIS A 212 3.83 23.13 14.05
C HIS A 212 2.57 24.00 14.07
N VAL A 213 2.73 25.26 13.68
CA VAL A 213 1.64 26.24 13.62
C VAL A 213 0.53 25.72 12.71
N GLY A 214 -0.71 25.73 13.23
CA GLY A 214 -1.89 25.23 12.52
C GLY A 214 -2.14 23.72 12.66
N ALA A 215 -1.19 22.97 13.21
CA ALA A 215 -1.36 21.56 13.51
C ALA A 215 -2.17 21.35 14.80
N VAL A 216 -2.87 20.21 14.89
CA VAL A 216 -3.78 19.90 16.01
C VAL A 216 -3.46 18.53 16.59
N ILE A 217 -3.37 18.46 17.92
CA ILE A 217 -3.49 17.20 18.66
C ILE A 217 -4.71 17.27 19.56
N ASN A 218 -5.57 16.26 19.44
CA ASN A 218 -6.64 16.00 20.39
C ASN A 218 -6.27 14.75 21.19
N ASN A 219 -5.90 14.93 22.45
CA ASN A 219 -5.72 13.81 23.39
C ASN A 219 -7.03 13.60 24.15
N SER A 220 -7.64 12.44 23.98
CA SER A 220 -8.78 11.99 24.80
C SER A 220 -8.31 10.89 25.73
N VAL A 221 -8.59 11.05 27.02
CA VAL A 221 -8.34 10.06 28.07
C VAL A 221 -9.39 8.94 28.01
#